data_AF-A0A351J6G1-F1
#
_entry.id   AF-A0A351J6G1-F1
#
_cell.length_a   1.000
_cell.length_b   1.000
_cell.length_c   1.000
_cell.angle_alpha   90.00
_cell.angle_beta   90.00
_cell.angle_gamma   90.00
#
_symmetry.space_group_name_H-M   'P 1'
#
loop_
_entity.id
_entity.type
_entity.pdbx_description
1 polymer ?
#
loop_
_entity_poly.entity_id
_entity_poly.type
_entity_poly.pdbx_seq_one_letter_code
_entity_poly.pdbx_strand_id
1 'polypeptide(L)'
;MFDNSRKRPIPEMPAKVALITSPTGAAVRDMIKVLRRRRTDVDIIIIPAQVQGAGAAESLAKAVRLLGMVGADSAIIGRGGGSIEELWAFNEEVLVREVASAPIPIISAVGHETDFTLTDLAADLRAPTPSAAAELATADGAQFCRHLLQLDSRMTRTLAKRIEQMRREVQRLETSAVLSRPERFLGGRRQEIDQLSVRMGRAMLIALENRKSQFNGAIGRLEALSPLGTLRRGYSICLNQQEQLVRKASEVHRGDAVKVILASGRL
;
A
#
# COMPACT_ATOMS: atom_id res chain seq x y z
N MET A 1 -23.58 -10.48 -43.97
CA MET A 1 -22.47 -9.64 -44.47
C MET A 1 -22.29 -8.38 -43.63
N PHE A 2 -23.37 -7.64 -43.36
CA PHE A 2 -23.35 -6.33 -42.67
C PHE A 2 -23.52 -6.38 -41.14
N ASP A 3 -23.39 -7.56 -40.53
CA ASP A 3 -23.56 -7.70 -39.08
C ASP A 3 -22.40 -7.02 -38.35
N ASN A 4 -22.71 -6.16 -37.37
CA ASN A 4 -21.71 -5.48 -36.56
C ASN A 4 -20.83 -6.44 -35.77
N SER A 5 -21.31 -7.64 -35.44
CA SER A 5 -20.52 -8.67 -34.74
C SER A 5 -19.31 -9.18 -35.54
N ARG A 6 -19.29 -8.95 -36.86
CA ARG A 6 -18.20 -9.35 -37.76
C ARG A 6 -17.10 -8.30 -37.90
N LYS A 7 -17.37 -7.06 -37.49
CA LYS A 7 -16.45 -5.93 -37.68
C LYS A 7 -15.29 -6.04 -36.71
N ARG A 8 -14.07 -5.96 -37.23
CA ARG A 8 -12.83 -6.02 -36.45
C ARG A 8 -12.37 -4.61 -36.05
N PRO A 9 -11.74 -4.48 -34.87
CA PRO A 9 -11.11 -3.22 -34.50
C PRO A 9 -9.96 -2.89 -35.45
N ILE A 10 -9.81 -1.61 -35.79
CA ILE A 10 -8.63 -1.12 -36.50
C ILE A 10 -7.45 -1.10 -35.53
N PRO A 11 -6.28 -1.68 -35.87
CA PRO A 11 -5.09 -1.59 -35.05
C PRO A 11 -4.69 -0.11 -34.83
N GLU A 12 -4.42 0.30 -33.59
CA GLU A 12 -4.03 1.69 -33.31
C GLU A 12 -2.65 2.05 -33.90
N MET A 13 -1.75 1.06 -33.97
CA MET A 13 -0.38 1.23 -34.43
C MET A 13 -0.04 0.17 -35.50
N PRO A 14 -0.63 0.23 -36.70
CA PRO A 14 -0.25 -0.66 -37.78
C PRO A 14 1.21 -0.39 -38.15
N ALA A 15 1.97 -1.46 -38.42
CA ALA A 15 3.26 -1.36 -39.07
C ALA A 15 3.08 -1.07 -40.57
N LYS A 16 2.00 -1.58 -41.18
CA LYS A 16 1.76 -1.47 -42.61
C LYS A 16 0.29 -1.24 -42.96
N VAL A 17 0.02 -0.23 -43.77
CA VAL A 17 -1.33 0.15 -44.23
C VAL A 17 -1.43 0.01 -45.74
N ALA A 18 -2.43 -0.72 -46.22
CA ALA A 18 -2.72 -0.84 -47.65
C ALA A 18 -3.73 0.24 -48.10
N LEU A 19 -3.48 0.86 -49.25
CA LEU A 19 -4.36 1.84 -49.89
C LEU A 19 -4.89 1.25 -51.20
N ILE A 20 -6.19 0.95 -51.24
CA ILE A 20 -6.90 0.48 -52.44
C ILE A 20 -7.61 1.68 -53.06
N THR A 21 -6.99 2.25 -54.10
CA THR A 21 -7.51 3.44 -54.79
C THR A 21 -6.82 3.64 -56.14
N SER A 22 -7.23 4.68 -56.88
CA SER A 22 -6.57 5.06 -58.13
C SER A 22 -5.16 5.60 -57.85
N PRO A 23 -4.11 5.12 -58.56
CA PRO A 23 -2.72 5.48 -58.29
C PRO A 23 -2.36 6.94 -58.61
N THR A 24 -3.17 7.65 -59.41
CA THR A 24 -2.85 9.00 -59.91
C THR A 24 -3.70 10.11 -59.27
N GLY A 25 -4.70 9.75 -58.45
CA GLY A 25 -5.68 10.68 -57.87
C GLY A 25 -5.14 11.59 -56.76
N ALA A 26 -5.89 12.64 -56.42
CA ALA A 26 -5.58 13.48 -55.25
C ALA A 26 -5.72 12.70 -53.93
N ALA A 27 -6.73 11.82 -53.84
CA ALA A 27 -7.02 11.05 -52.63
C ALA A 27 -5.85 10.19 -52.14
N VAL A 28 -5.13 9.51 -53.03
CA VAL A 28 -3.96 8.70 -52.62
C VAL A 28 -2.85 9.58 -52.06
N ARG A 29 -2.61 10.75 -52.66
CA ARG A 29 -1.60 11.72 -52.18
C ARG A 29 -1.97 12.28 -50.82
N ASP A 30 -3.25 12.61 -50.62
CA ASP A 30 -3.75 13.13 -49.35
C ASP A 30 -3.66 12.08 -48.24
N MET A 31 -4.06 10.83 -48.51
CA MET A 31 -3.91 9.72 -47.56
C MET A 31 -2.44 9.49 -47.19
N ILE A 32 -1.52 9.45 -48.16
CA ILE A 32 -0.09 9.31 -47.90
C ILE A 32 0.43 10.45 -47.03
N LYS A 33 0.06 11.69 -47.35
CA LYS A 33 0.47 12.88 -46.59
C LYS A 33 -0.01 12.81 -45.14
N VAL A 34 -1.27 12.42 -44.93
CA VAL A 34 -1.84 12.26 -43.58
C VAL A 34 -1.15 11.14 -42.81
N LEU A 35 -1.00 9.96 -43.42
CA LEU A 35 -0.32 8.81 -42.79
C LEU A 35 1.11 9.18 -42.39
N ARG A 36 1.91 9.76 -43.30
CA ARG A 36 3.29 10.18 -43.03
C ARG A 36 3.40 11.29 -41.98
N ARG A 37 2.41 12.20 -41.93
CA ARG A 37 2.35 13.26 -40.90
C ARG A 37 2.11 12.66 -39.51
N ARG A 38 1.25 11.65 -39.39
CA ARG A 38 0.90 11.03 -38.11
C ARG A 38 1.95 10.02 -37.64
N ARG A 39 2.52 9.26 -38.57
CA ARG A 39 3.60 8.30 -38.32
C ARG A 39 4.57 8.22 -39.48
N THR A 40 5.85 8.43 -39.20
CA THR A 40 6.91 8.34 -40.21
C THR A 40 7.32 6.89 -40.49
N ASP A 41 7.10 6.00 -39.54
CA ASP A 41 7.53 4.61 -39.49
C ASP A 41 6.46 3.59 -39.92
N VAL A 42 5.33 4.07 -40.47
CA VAL A 42 4.34 3.21 -41.12
C VAL A 42 4.73 2.93 -42.57
N ASP A 43 4.69 1.66 -42.97
CA ASP A 43 4.83 1.24 -44.35
C ASP A 43 3.51 1.42 -45.08
N ILE A 44 3.55 2.08 -46.24
CA ILE A 44 2.36 2.34 -47.05
C ILE A 44 2.46 1.50 -48.31
N ILE A 45 1.46 0.67 -48.56
CA ILE A 45 1.38 -0.13 -49.77
C ILE A 45 0.21 0.35 -50.60
N ILE A 46 0.46 0.67 -51.86
CA ILE A 46 -0.59 1.10 -52.78
C ILE A 46 -0.97 -0.11 -53.64
N ILE A 47 -2.24 -0.51 -53.58
CA ILE A 47 -2.80 -1.52 -54.46
C ILE A 47 -3.67 -0.77 -55.48
N PRO A 48 -3.16 -0.52 -56.69
CA PRO A 48 -3.86 0.29 -57.67
C PRO A 48 -5.15 -0.41 -58.10
N ALA A 49 -6.25 0.32 -58.07
CA ALA A 49 -7.56 -0.16 -58.51
C ALA A 49 -8.31 0.92 -59.28
N GLN A 50 -9.14 0.49 -60.24
CA GLN A 50 -10.07 1.38 -60.92
C GLN A 50 -11.24 1.66 -59.98
N VAL A 51 -11.46 2.93 -59.65
CA VAL A 51 -12.47 3.36 -58.65
C VAL A 51 -13.76 3.90 -59.28
N GLN A 52 -13.84 3.99 -60.61
CA GLN A 52 -14.99 4.51 -61.36
C GLN A 52 -15.07 3.92 -62.77
N GLY A 53 -16.26 3.98 -63.37
CA GLY A 53 -16.53 3.46 -64.72
C GLY A 53 -16.73 1.94 -64.77
N ALA A 54 -16.98 1.42 -65.98
CA ALA A 54 -17.22 0.00 -66.19
C ALA A 54 -16.01 -0.85 -65.77
N GLY A 55 -16.26 -1.94 -65.02
CA GLY A 55 -15.22 -2.85 -64.52
C GLY A 55 -14.55 -2.42 -63.20
N ALA A 56 -14.98 -1.30 -62.60
CA ALA A 56 -14.41 -0.79 -61.35
C ALA A 56 -14.64 -1.74 -60.16
N ALA A 57 -15.84 -2.32 -60.05
CA ALA A 57 -16.17 -3.25 -58.97
C ALA A 57 -15.26 -4.49 -58.99
N GLU A 58 -15.02 -5.08 -60.17
CA GLU A 58 -14.12 -6.23 -60.32
C GLU A 58 -12.65 -5.85 -60.09
N SER A 59 -12.24 -4.64 -60.48
CA SER A 59 -10.90 -4.11 -60.20
C SER A 59 -10.65 -3.98 -58.70
N LEU A 60 -11.60 -3.38 -57.97
CA LEU A 60 -11.55 -3.25 -56.51
C LEU A 60 -11.61 -4.61 -55.82
N ALA A 61 -12.48 -5.52 -56.26
CA ALA A 61 -12.58 -6.87 -55.73
C ALA A 61 -11.27 -7.66 -55.91
N LYS A 62 -10.57 -7.50 -57.04
CA LYS A 62 -9.22 -8.06 -57.24
C LYS A 62 -8.22 -7.44 -56.27
N ALA A 63 -8.25 -6.14 -56.06
CA ALA A 63 -7.36 -5.46 -55.13
C ALA A 63 -7.56 -5.92 -53.68
N VAL A 64 -8.82 -6.12 -53.25
CA VAL A 64 -9.13 -6.65 -51.92
C VAL A 64 -8.60 -8.07 -51.73
N ARG A 65 -8.72 -8.95 -52.76
CA ARG A 65 -8.15 -10.30 -52.71
C ARG A 65 -6.64 -10.32 -52.51
N LEU A 66 -5.93 -9.33 -53.04
CA LEU A 66 -4.47 -9.21 -52.89
C LEU A 66 -4.05 -8.85 -51.45
N LEU A 67 -4.94 -8.32 -50.61
CA LEU A 67 -4.60 -7.93 -49.22
C LEU A 67 -4.00 -9.11 -48.43
N GLY A 68 -4.52 -10.32 -48.64
CA GLY A 68 -4.03 -11.52 -47.96
C GLY A 68 -2.58 -11.89 -48.29
N MET A 69 -2.03 -11.39 -49.41
CA MET A 69 -0.67 -11.68 -49.86
C MET A 69 0.33 -10.59 -49.46
N VAL A 70 -0.15 -9.38 -49.21
CA VAL A 70 0.66 -8.17 -49.01
C VAL A 70 1.13 -8.03 -47.55
N GLY A 71 0.46 -8.70 -46.61
CA GLY A 71 0.78 -8.71 -45.19
C GLY A 71 0.64 -7.34 -44.53
N ALA A 72 -0.37 -6.56 -44.93
CA ALA A 72 -0.74 -5.30 -44.27
C ALA A 72 -1.57 -5.58 -43.01
N ASP A 73 -1.54 -4.67 -42.03
CA ASP A 73 -2.30 -4.79 -40.78
C ASP A 73 -3.72 -4.23 -40.90
N SER A 74 -3.90 -3.24 -41.78
CA SER A 74 -5.18 -2.66 -42.13
C SER A 74 -5.17 -2.15 -43.58
N ALA A 75 -6.36 -1.95 -44.14
CA ALA A 75 -6.51 -1.38 -45.47
C ALA A 75 -7.52 -0.23 -45.49
N ILE A 76 -7.32 0.70 -46.42
CA ILE A 76 -8.24 1.77 -46.73
C ILE A 76 -8.71 1.57 -48.16
N ILE A 77 -10.02 1.44 -48.36
CA ILE A 77 -10.64 1.44 -49.69
C ILE A 77 -11.37 2.77 -49.87
N GLY A 78 -11.09 3.46 -50.96
CA GLY A 78 -11.71 4.76 -51.16
C GLY A 78 -11.39 5.38 -52.52
N ARG A 79 -12.08 6.46 -52.79
CA ARG A 79 -11.90 7.25 -54.01
C ARG A 79 -11.76 8.73 -53.68
N GLY A 80 -11.17 9.49 -54.60
CA GLY A 80 -11.29 10.96 -54.57
C GLY A 80 -12.69 11.40 -54.97
N GLY A 81 -12.97 12.71 -54.86
CA GLY A 81 -14.26 13.29 -55.23
C GLY A 81 -14.73 12.90 -56.65
N GLY A 82 -16.03 13.09 -56.90
CA GLY A 82 -16.70 12.71 -58.15
C GLY A 82 -18.22 12.69 -57.99
N SER A 83 -18.96 12.39 -59.06
CA SER A 83 -20.44 12.38 -59.00
C SER A 83 -20.97 11.18 -58.19
N ILE A 84 -22.21 11.25 -57.71
CA ILE A 84 -22.87 10.14 -57.01
C ILE A 84 -22.97 8.89 -57.91
N GLU A 85 -23.12 9.08 -59.22
CA GLU A 85 -23.26 7.99 -60.20
C GLU A 85 -22.01 7.09 -60.25
N GLU A 86 -20.84 7.66 -59.94
CA GLU A 86 -19.57 6.93 -59.87
C GLU A 86 -19.43 6.10 -58.59
N LEU A 87 -20.31 6.25 -57.60
CA LEU A 87 -20.35 5.42 -56.38
C LEU A 87 -20.94 4.03 -56.65
N TRP A 88 -21.58 3.80 -57.80
CA TRP A 88 -22.32 2.56 -58.04
C TRP A 88 -21.46 1.30 -57.97
N ALA A 89 -20.19 1.38 -58.38
CA ALA A 89 -19.23 0.29 -58.29
C ALA A 89 -19.06 -0.24 -56.84
N PHE A 90 -19.32 0.59 -55.83
CA PHE A 90 -19.23 0.25 -54.41
C PHE A 90 -20.50 -0.41 -53.85
N ASN A 91 -21.55 -0.53 -54.66
CA ASN A 91 -22.78 -1.26 -54.35
C ASN A 91 -22.86 -2.62 -55.06
N GLU A 92 -21.89 -2.96 -55.91
CA GLU A 92 -21.90 -4.24 -56.59
C GLU A 92 -21.52 -5.40 -55.67
N GLU A 93 -22.29 -6.48 -55.75
CA GLU A 93 -22.17 -7.64 -54.85
C GLU A 93 -20.76 -8.25 -54.85
N VAL A 94 -20.07 -8.25 -56.00
CA VAL A 94 -18.71 -8.79 -56.13
C VAL A 94 -17.73 -8.09 -55.20
N LEU A 95 -17.78 -6.75 -55.10
CA LEU A 95 -16.90 -6.00 -54.23
C LEU A 95 -17.31 -6.15 -52.77
N VAL A 96 -18.62 -6.01 -52.50
CA VAL A 96 -19.16 -6.11 -51.15
C VAL A 96 -18.75 -7.45 -50.52
N ARG A 97 -18.89 -8.56 -51.28
CA ARG A 97 -18.50 -9.92 -50.88
C ARG A 97 -17.03 -10.04 -50.51
N GLU A 98 -16.13 -9.48 -51.30
CA GLU A 98 -14.70 -9.51 -51.02
C GLU A 98 -14.35 -8.67 -49.77
N VAL A 99 -14.98 -7.51 -49.59
CA VAL A 99 -14.70 -6.61 -48.47
C VAL A 99 -15.00 -7.26 -47.12
N ALA A 100 -16.19 -7.84 -46.90
CA ALA A 100 -16.45 -8.50 -45.59
C ALA A 100 -15.97 -9.95 -45.47
N SER A 101 -15.26 -10.48 -46.49
CA SER A 101 -14.42 -11.68 -46.35
C SER A 101 -12.93 -11.35 -46.24
N ALA A 102 -12.54 -10.08 -46.29
CA ALA A 102 -11.13 -9.69 -46.26
C ALA A 102 -10.44 -10.19 -44.98
N PRO A 103 -9.17 -10.66 -45.07
CA PRO A 103 -8.46 -11.24 -43.92
C PRO A 103 -8.00 -10.20 -42.89
N ILE A 104 -8.00 -8.91 -43.25
CA ILE A 104 -7.57 -7.78 -42.41
C ILE A 104 -8.64 -6.70 -42.36
N PRO A 105 -8.68 -5.87 -41.31
CA PRO A 105 -9.68 -4.81 -41.18
C PRO A 105 -9.60 -3.77 -42.31
N ILE A 106 -10.76 -3.43 -42.88
CA ILE A 106 -10.90 -2.44 -43.96
C ILE A 106 -11.64 -1.21 -43.45
N ILE A 107 -11.10 -0.03 -43.76
CA ILE A 107 -11.74 1.27 -43.60
C ILE A 107 -12.27 1.71 -44.96
N SER A 108 -13.59 1.89 -45.07
CA SER A 108 -14.22 2.46 -46.27
C SER A 108 -14.22 3.98 -46.21
N ALA A 109 -13.81 4.61 -47.31
CA ALA A 109 -13.67 6.05 -47.49
C ALA A 109 -14.30 6.48 -48.83
N VAL A 110 -15.51 6.00 -49.08
CA VAL A 110 -16.17 6.05 -50.39
C VAL A 110 -17.26 7.13 -50.44
N GLY A 111 -18.14 7.16 -49.45
CA GLY A 111 -19.24 8.11 -49.35
C GLY A 111 -18.90 9.39 -48.58
N HIS A 112 -19.61 10.49 -48.88
CA HIS A 112 -19.64 11.69 -48.04
C HIS A 112 -20.60 11.50 -46.86
N GLU A 113 -20.75 12.47 -45.96
CA GLU A 113 -21.56 12.32 -44.74
C GLU A 113 -23.00 11.80 -44.99
N THR A 114 -23.61 12.12 -46.14
CA THR A 114 -24.98 11.72 -46.52
C THR A 114 -25.08 10.46 -47.39
N ASP A 115 -23.99 10.02 -48.02
CA ASP A 115 -24.02 8.95 -49.01
C ASP A 115 -23.47 7.65 -48.40
N PHE A 116 -24.30 6.61 -48.35
CA PHE A 116 -23.91 5.29 -47.84
C PHE A 116 -23.87 4.27 -48.98
N THR A 117 -22.79 3.51 -49.05
CA THR A 117 -22.64 2.38 -49.97
C THR A 117 -22.71 1.06 -49.22
N LEU A 118 -23.02 -0.03 -49.94
CA LEU A 118 -22.96 -1.37 -49.37
C LEU A 118 -21.53 -1.73 -48.92
N THR A 119 -20.52 -1.20 -49.59
CA THR A 119 -19.12 -1.32 -49.16
C THR A 119 -18.89 -0.67 -47.80
N ASP A 120 -19.48 0.49 -47.52
CA ASP A 120 -19.37 1.14 -46.20
C ASP A 120 -19.98 0.30 -45.07
N LEU A 121 -21.05 -0.44 -45.38
CA LEU A 121 -21.70 -1.33 -44.43
C LEU A 121 -20.93 -2.63 -44.23
N ALA A 122 -20.27 -3.14 -45.27
CA ALA A 122 -19.45 -4.35 -45.26
C ALA A 122 -18.09 -4.14 -44.60
N ALA A 123 -17.52 -2.94 -44.71
CA ALA A 123 -16.25 -2.58 -44.10
C ALA A 123 -16.32 -2.57 -42.56
N ASP A 124 -15.15 -2.77 -41.94
CA ASP A 124 -14.99 -2.80 -40.49
C ASP A 124 -15.20 -1.39 -39.88
N LEU A 125 -14.79 -0.35 -40.61
CA LEU A 125 -14.99 1.05 -40.22
C LEU A 125 -15.34 1.90 -41.44
N ARG A 126 -16.20 2.91 -41.24
CA ARG A 126 -16.51 3.92 -42.25
C ARG A 126 -15.85 5.24 -41.88
N ALA A 127 -15.29 5.92 -42.88
CA ALA A 127 -14.77 7.27 -42.79
C ALA A 127 -15.46 8.16 -43.85
N PRO A 128 -15.74 9.44 -43.53
CA PRO A 128 -16.44 10.35 -44.43
C PRO A 128 -15.58 10.85 -45.60
N THR A 129 -14.25 10.71 -45.52
CA THR A 129 -13.30 11.11 -46.57
C THR A 129 -12.05 10.23 -46.56
N PRO A 130 -11.30 10.12 -47.67
CA PRO A 130 -9.99 9.44 -47.69
C PRO A 130 -9.02 9.97 -46.64
N SER A 131 -8.95 11.30 -46.45
CA SER A 131 -8.10 11.91 -45.43
C SER A 131 -8.53 11.50 -44.01
N ALA A 132 -9.84 11.48 -43.71
CA ALA A 132 -10.34 11.00 -42.43
C ALA A 132 -10.06 9.50 -42.22
N ALA A 133 -10.14 8.70 -43.27
CA ALA A 133 -9.77 7.28 -43.20
C ALA A 133 -8.29 7.10 -42.83
N ALA A 134 -7.40 7.89 -43.44
CA ALA A 134 -5.99 7.90 -43.09
C ALA A 134 -5.73 8.36 -41.64
N GLU A 135 -6.56 9.27 -41.12
CA GLU A 135 -6.53 9.67 -39.70
C GLU A 135 -7.00 8.57 -38.75
N LEU A 136 -8.00 7.78 -39.14
CA LEU A 136 -8.53 6.67 -38.35
C LEU A 136 -7.66 5.41 -38.47
N ALA A 137 -6.88 5.27 -39.54
CA ALA A 137 -6.01 4.12 -39.78
C ALA A 137 -4.81 4.04 -38.83
N THR A 138 -4.39 5.14 -38.21
CA THR A 138 -3.23 5.17 -37.31
C THR A 138 -3.38 6.22 -36.22
N ALA A 139 -2.95 5.90 -35.00
CA ALA A 139 -2.80 6.86 -33.91
C ALA A 139 -1.79 7.97 -34.25
N ASP A 140 -1.84 9.08 -33.51
CA ASP A 140 -0.82 10.14 -33.59
C ASP A 140 0.45 9.69 -32.84
N GLY A 141 1.50 9.33 -33.58
CA GLY A 141 2.77 8.89 -32.99
C GLY A 141 3.43 9.98 -32.13
N ALA A 142 3.24 11.26 -32.47
CA ALA A 142 3.78 12.36 -31.66
C ALA A 142 3.09 12.46 -30.30
N GLN A 143 1.78 12.18 -30.23
CA GLN A 143 1.05 12.10 -28.96
C GLN A 143 1.56 10.96 -28.09
N PHE A 144 1.82 9.80 -28.68
CA PHE A 144 2.36 8.65 -27.97
C PHE A 144 3.77 8.94 -27.39
N CYS A 145 4.66 9.53 -28.19
CA CYS A 145 5.98 9.97 -27.72
C CYS A 145 5.89 11.00 -26.59
N ARG A 146 4.98 11.99 -26.71
CA ARG A 146 4.73 12.97 -25.63
C ARG A 146 4.26 12.28 -24.35
N HIS A 147 3.38 11.28 -24.47
CA HIS A 147 2.88 10.54 -23.32
C HIS A 147 3.99 9.75 -22.62
N LEU A 148 4.85 9.06 -23.37
CA LEU A 148 6.01 8.35 -22.82
C LEU A 148 6.96 9.29 -22.08
N LEU A 149 7.30 10.44 -22.66
CA LEU A 149 8.16 11.44 -22.02
C LEU A 149 7.54 12.00 -20.73
N GLN A 150 6.22 12.19 -20.70
CA GLN A 150 5.50 12.63 -19.51
C GLN A 150 5.53 11.57 -18.40
N LEU A 151 5.34 10.29 -18.75
CA LEU A 151 5.42 9.18 -17.81
C LEU A 151 6.83 9.04 -17.22
N ASP A 152 7.86 9.13 -18.06
CA ASP A 152 9.27 9.11 -17.63
C ASP A 152 9.58 10.27 -16.65
N SER A 153 9.21 11.49 -17.04
CA SER A 153 9.40 12.67 -16.19
C SER A 153 8.65 12.55 -14.85
N ARG A 154 7.46 11.94 -14.85
CA ARG A 154 6.68 11.69 -13.63
C ARG A 154 7.36 10.63 -12.75
N MET A 155 7.79 9.52 -13.34
CA MET A 155 8.49 8.45 -12.64
C MET A 155 9.75 8.97 -11.95
N THR A 156 10.60 9.68 -12.71
CA THR A 156 11.86 10.26 -12.20
C THR A 156 11.62 11.19 -11.02
N ARG A 157 10.63 12.09 -11.09
CA ARG A 157 10.28 12.99 -9.98
C ARG A 157 9.76 12.23 -8.75
N THR A 158 8.91 11.21 -8.95
CA THR A 158 8.37 10.43 -7.84
C THR A 158 9.46 9.63 -7.14
N LEU A 159 10.37 9.02 -7.89
CA LEU A 159 11.52 8.29 -7.33
C LEU A 159 12.45 9.22 -6.55
N ALA A 160 12.79 10.38 -7.11
CA ALA A 160 13.62 11.37 -6.42
C ALA A 160 13.00 11.81 -5.08
N LYS A 161 11.69 12.13 -5.07
CA LYS A 161 10.97 12.48 -3.84
C LYS A 161 10.96 11.34 -2.82
N ARG A 162 10.79 10.09 -3.27
CA ARG A 162 10.79 8.92 -2.38
C ARG A 162 12.15 8.70 -1.73
N ILE A 163 13.23 8.82 -2.51
CA ILE A 163 14.61 8.73 -2.00
C ILE A 163 14.87 9.84 -0.98
N GLU A 164 14.47 11.07 -1.27
CA GLU A 164 14.63 12.20 -0.33
C GLU A 164 13.85 11.98 0.97
N GLN A 165 12.62 11.45 0.89
CA GLN A 165 11.83 11.09 2.07
C GLN A 165 12.52 10.02 2.92
N MET A 166 13.01 8.96 2.30
CA MET A 166 13.74 7.89 3.01
C MET A 166 15.03 8.41 3.65
N ARG A 167 15.79 9.28 2.96
CA ARG A 167 16.98 9.93 3.54
C ARG A 167 16.64 10.77 4.77
N ARG A 168 15.56 11.55 4.71
CA ARG A 168 15.07 12.32 5.87
C ARG A 168 14.66 11.43 7.03
N GLU A 169 14.04 10.29 6.75
CA GLU A 169 13.65 9.32 7.77
C GLU A 169 14.85 8.69 8.46
N VAL A 170 15.87 8.28 7.69
CA VAL A 170 17.15 7.79 8.23
C VAL A 170 17.82 8.86 9.09
N GLN A 171 17.95 10.09 8.58
CA GLN A 171 18.57 11.20 9.32
C GLN A 171 17.81 11.50 10.62
N ARG A 172 16.47 11.43 10.61
CA ARG A 172 15.64 11.60 11.81
C ARG A 172 15.88 10.50 12.83
N LEU A 173 16.03 9.25 12.39
CA LEU A 173 16.33 8.12 13.28
C LEU A 173 17.73 8.22 13.87
N GLU A 174 18.74 8.60 13.06
CA GLU A 174 20.11 8.84 13.53
C GLU A 174 20.20 9.95 14.58
N THR A 175 19.45 11.03 14.38
CA THR A 175 19.39 12.19 15.29
C THR A 175 18.39 12.03 16.44
N SER A 176 17.66 10.90 16.49
CA SER A 176 16.68 10.64 17.54
C SER A 176 17.38 10.50 18.89
N ALA A 177 17.06 11.42 19.81
CA ALA A 177 17.64 11.47 21.15
C ALA A 177 17.50 10.16 21.96
N VAL A 178 16.51 9.32 21.62
CA VAL A 178 16.32 8.00 22.23
C VAL A 178 17.47 7.05 21.87
N LEU A 179 17.97 7.10 20.63
CA LEU A 179 19.08 6.28 20.15
C LEU A 179 20.44 6.95 20.42
N SER A 180 20.51 8.28 20.38
CA SER A 180 21.78 9.00 20.54
C SER A 180 22.18 9.26 21.99
N ARG A 181 21.23 9.32 22.94
CA ARG A 181 21.49 9.64 24.36
C ARG A 181 20.60 8.84 25.34
N PRO A 182 20.66 7.50 25.34
CA PRO A 182 19.87 6.65 26.23
C PRO A 182 20.09 7.00 27.72
N GLU A 183 21.27 7.50 28.07
CA GLU A 183 21.64 7.90 29.43
C GLU A 183 20.74 9.00 30.02
N ARG A 184 20.18 9.89 29.19
CA ARG A 184 19.21 10.91 29.64
C ARG A 184 17.92 10.30 30.17
N PHE A 185 17.50 9.15 29.65
CA PHE A 185 16.31 8.43 30.12
C PHE A 185 16.61 7.59 31.37
N LEU A 186 17.89 7.24 31.59
CA LEU A 186 18.33 6.45 32.74
C LEU A 186 18.63 7.33 33.97
N GLY A 187 18.94 8.61 33.79
CA GLY A 187 19.23 9.53 34.89
C GLY A 187 18.13 9.62 35.94
N GLY A 188 16.88 9.82 35.50
CA GLY A 188 15.72 9.86 36.41
C GLY A 188 15.50 8.54 37.16
N ARG A 189 15.67 7.40 36.48
CA ARG A 189 15.55 6.07 37.11
C ARG A 189 16.68 5.78 38.09
N ARG A 190 17.91 6.21 37.80
CA ARG A 190 19.03 6.12 38.76
C ARG A 190 18.75 6.93 40.02
N GLN A 191 18.31 8.18 39.85
CA GLN A 191 17.96 9.03 40.99
C GLN A 191 16.80 8.45 41.82
N GLU A 192 15.82 7.82 41.19
CA GLU A 192 14.73 7.13 41.88
C GLU A 192 15.24 5.91 42.68
N ILE A 193 16.13 5.10 42.11
CA ILE A 193 16.79 3.99 42.81
C ILE A 193 17.58 4.48 44.03
N ASP A 194 18.33 5.58 43.88
CA ASP A 194 19.10 6.16 44.98
C ASP A 194 18.19 6.64 46.12
N GLN A 195 17.10 7.33 45.77
CA GLN A 195 16.10 7.80 46.74
C GLN A 195 15.41 6.63 47.46
N LEU A 196 15.02 5.57 46.73
CA LEU A 196 14.42 4.38 47.30
C LEU A 196 15.39 3.64 48.22
N SER A 197 16.67 3.58 47.86
CA SER A 197 17.72 2.96 48.68
C SER A 197 17.92 3.69 50.01
N VAL A 198 17.97 5.03 49.99
CA VAL A 198 18.05 5.85 51.21
C VAL A 198 16.79 5.69 52.07
N ARG A 199 15.60 5.68 51.47
CA ARG A 199 14.35 5.47 52.19
C ARG A 199 14.28 4.09 52.82
N MET A 200 14.71 3.05 52.12
CA MET A 200 14.77 1.68 52.65
C MET A 200 15.69 1.60 53.86
N GLY A 201 16.90 2.17 53.78
CA GLY A 201 17.84 2.17 54.90
C GLY A 201 17.28 2.85 56.15
N ARG A 202 16.63 4.01 56.00
CA ARG A 202 15.94 4.69 57.11
C ARG A 202 14.81 3.86 57.70
N ALA A 203 13.98 3.25 56.85
CA ALA A 203 12.87 2.41 57.30
C ALA A 203 13.38 1.18 58.09
N MET A 204 14.48 0.55 57.65
CA MET A 204 15.10 -0.56 58.34
C MET A 204 15.64 -0.17 59.73
N LEU A 205 16.32 0.98 59.84
CA LEU A 205 16.82 1.47 61.14
C LEU A 205 15.68 1.73 62.13
N ILE A 206 14.61 2.40 61.68
CA ILE A 206 13.43 2.66 62.51
C ILE A 206 12.77 1.35 62.94
N ALA A 207 12.62 0.38 62.02
CA ALA A 207 12.05 -0.92 62.34
C ALA A 207 12.88 -1.68 63.38
N LEU A 208 14.22 -1.66 63.26
CA LEU A 208 15.13 -2.29 64.20
C LEU A 208 15.03 -1.65 65.59
N GLU A 209 15.01 -0.31 65.66
CA GLU A 209 14.92 0.42 66.92
C GLU A 209 13.59 0.15 67.64
N ASN A 210 12.48 0.16 66.88
CA ASN A 210 11.17 -0.22 67.40
C ASN A 210 11.16 -1.66 67.94
N ARG A 211 11.81 -2.60 67.24
CA ARG A 211 11.89 -3.99 67.68
C ARG A 211 12.74 -4.14 68.94
N LYS A 212 13.85 -3.40 69.06
CA LYS A 212 14.67 -3.33 70.28
C LYS A 212 13.88 -2.77 71.46
N SER A 213 13.15 -1.67 71.25
CA SER A 213 12.32 -1.06 72.29
C SER A 213 11.22 -2.02 72.78
N GLN A 214 10.54 -2.70 71.85
CA GLN A 214 9.55 -3.74 72.20
C GLN A 214 10.17 -4.89 73.00
N PHE A 215 11.36 -5.35 72.61
CA PHE A 215 12.09 -6.41 73.29
C PHE A 215 12.50 -6.00 74.71
N ASN A 216 13.08 -4.81 74.88
CA ASN A 216 13.45 -4.26 76.19
C ASN A 216 12.22 -4.07 77.08
N GLY A 217 11.10 -3.61 76.52
CA GLY A 217 9.83 -3.52 77.25
C GLY A 217 9.31 -4.89 77.70
N ALA A 218 9.49 -5.94 76.90
CA ALA A 218 9.14 -7.31 77.29
C ALA A 218 10.04 -7.83 78.42
N ILE A 219 11.35 -7.57 78.36
CA ILE A 219 12.30 -7.87 79.45
C ILE A 219 11.86 -7.19 80.74
N GLY A 220 11.60 -5.87 80.70
CA GLY A 220 11.19 -5.13 81.89
C GLY A 220 9.90 -5.66 82.52
N ARG A 221 8.92 -6.10 81.70
CA ARG A 221 7.70 -6.77 82.21
C ARG A 221 8.00 -8.11 82.86
N LEU A 222 8.89 -8.92 82.27
CA LEU A 222 9.29 -10.20 82.83
C LEU A 222 10.02 -10.04 84.17
N GLU A 223 10.90 -9.05 84.28
CA GLU A 223 11.59 -8.71 85.52
C GLU A 223 10.64 -8.20 86.61
N ALA A 224 9.66 -7.36 86.23
CA ALA A 224 8.67 -6.83 87.18
C ALA A 224 7.75 -7.91 87.75
N LEU A 225 7.50 -8.98 86.99
CA LEU A 225 6.70 -10.14 87.41
C LEU A 225 7.56 -11.25 88.05
N SER A 226 8.88 -11.08 88.12
CA SER A 226 9.79 -12.07 88.70
C SER A 226 9.72 -12.03 90.24
N PRO A 227 9.46 -13.17 90.92
CA PRO A 227 9.48 -13.26 92.38
C PRO A 227 10.81 -12.80 92.99
N LEU A 228 11.92 -13.02 92.28
CA LEU A 228 13.26 -12.55 92.65
C LEU A 228 13.36 -11.01 92.64
N GLY A 229 12.67 -10.34 91.70
CA GLY A 229 12.60 -8.89 91.64
C GLY A 229 11.87 -8.30 92.85
N THR A 230 10.77 -8.93 93.27
CA THR A 230 10.03 -8.54 94.48
C THR A 230 10.84 -8.78 95.75
N LEU A 231 11.51 -9.92 95.87
CA LEU A 231 12.38 -10.22 97.01
C LEU A 231 13.55 -9.21 97.12
N ARG A 232 14.19 -8.85 95.99
CA ARG A 232 15.28 -7.85 95.93
C ARG A 232 14.87 -6.45 96.40
N ARG A 233 13.58 -6.10 96.36
CA ARG A 233 13.06 -4.81 96.86
C ARG A 233 12.88 -4.79 98.39
N GLY A 234 13.29 -5.85 99.09
CA GLY A 234 13.24 -5.92 100.56
C GLY A 234 12.02 -6.65 101.13
N TYR A 235 11.18 -7.21 100.27
CA TYR A 235 10.08 -8.08 100.70
C TYR A 235 10.60 -9.50 100.95
N SER A 236 9.93 -10.20 101.85
CA SER A 236 10.22 -11.60 102.16
C SER A 236 8.98 -12.47 101.94
N ILE A 237 9.19 -13.73 101.63
CA ILE A 237 8.12 -14.73 101.52
C ILE A 237 8.13 -15.54 102.82
N CYS A 238 7.05 -15.46 103.59
CA CYS A 238 6.90 -16.19 104.85
C CYS A 238 6.11 -17.48 104.63
N LEU A 239 6.66 -18.61 105.09
CA LEU A 239 6.05 -19.93 105.04
C LEU A 239 5.85 -20.47 106.46
N ASN A 240 4.76 -21.20 106.70
CA ASN A 240 4.55 -21.93 107.94
C ASN A 240 5.36 -23.26 107.96
N GLN A 241 5.24 -24.04 109.04
CA GLN A 241 5.96 -25.32 109.19
C GLN A 241 5.57 -26.38 108.14
N GLN A 242 4.40 -26.24 107.49
CA GLN A 242 3.93 -27.12 106.43
C GLN A 242 4.31 -26.59 105.03
N GLU A 243 5.21 -25.60 104.96
CA GLU A 243 5.64 -24.91 103.74
C GLU A 243 4.51 -24.18 102.98
N GLN A 244 3.43 -23.80 103.67
CA GLN A 244 2.34 -23.02 103.10
C GLN A 244 2.57 -21.51 103.31
N LEU A 245 2.19 -20.71 102.31
CA LEU A 245 2.38 -19.27 102.30
C LEU A 245 1.50 -18.57 103.34
N VAL A 246 2.14 -17.87 104.28
CA VAL A 246 1.47 -17.05 105.29
C VAL A 246 1.20 -15.67 104.68
N ARG A 247 -0.08 -15.35 104.46
CA ARG A 247 -0.52 -14.07 103.87
C ARG A 247 -1.11 -13.12 104.88
N LYS A 248 -1.66 -13.65 105.99
CA LYS A 248 -2.29 -12.86 107.05
C LYS A 248 -1.66 -13.17 108.39
N ALA A 249 -1.52 -12.16 109.25
CA ALA A 249 -0.95 -12.32 110.58
C ALA A 249 -1.76 -13.29 111.46
N SER A 250 -3.06 -13.49 111.19
CA SER A 250 -3.93 -14.43 111.91
C SER A 250 -3.65 -15.91 111.61
N GLU A 251 -2.82 -16.21 110.61
CA GLU A 251 -2.50 -17.59 110.19
C GLU A 251 -1.34 -18.20 110.98
N VAL A 252 -0.71 -17.43 111.87
CA VAL A 252 0.39 -17.86 112.75
C VAL A 252 0.18 -17.30 114.16
N HIS A 253 0.56 -18.07 115.18
CA HIS A 253 0.47 -17.67 116.58
C HIS A 253 1.87 -17.35 117.14
N ARG A 254 1.92 -16.56 118.22
CA ARG A 254 3.19 -16.25 118.89
C ARG A 254 3.81 -17.53 119.43
N GLY A 255 5.01 -17.85 118.95
CA GLY A 255 5.75 -19.07 119.30
C GLY A 255 5.90 -20.05 118.13
N ASP A 256 5.13 -19.87 117.05
CA ASP A 256 5.23 -20.72 115.87
C ASP A 256 6.54 -20.47 115.10
N ALA A 257 7.22 -21.55 114.72
CA ALA A 257 8.36 -21.46 113.81
C ALA A 257 7.88 -21.15 112.39
N VAL A 258 8.45 -20.12 111.78
CA VAL A 258 8.19 -19.73 110.39
C VAL A 258 9.49 -19.73 109.60
N LYS A 259 9.38 -20.00 108.30
CA LYS A 259 10.52 -20.00 107.37
C LYS A 259 10.37 -18.79 106.45
N VAL A 260 11.36 -17.91 106.44
CA VAL A 260 11.34 -16.65 105.71
C VAL A 260 12.37 -16.72 104.58
N ILE A 261 11.90 -16.63 103.34
CA ILE A 261 12.75 -16.58 102.15
C ILE A 261 13.04 -15.11 101.83
N LEU A 262 14.32 -14.77 101.76
CA LEU A 262 14.81 -13.43 101.45
C LEU A 262 15.36 -13.36 100.01
N ALA A 263 15.75 -12.16 99.58
CA ALA A 263 16.42 -11.93 98.30
C ALA A 263 17.69 -12.78 98.11
N SER A 264 18.37 -13.07 99.22
CA SER A 264 19.50 -13.98 99.29
C SER A 264 19.44 -14.71 100.63
N GLY A 265 19.38 -16.04 100.60
CA GLY A 265 19.28 -16.87 101.80
C GLY A 265 17.85 -17.10 102.31
N ARG A 266 17.76 -17.85 103.41
CA ARG A 266 16.52 -18.23 104.10
C ARG A 266 16.78 -18.21 105.60
N LEU A 267 15.78 -17.80 106.38
CA LEU A 267 15.77 -17.75 107.85
C LEU A 267 14.63 -18.59 108.41
#